data_AF-A0A8S3SVG9-F1
#
_entry.id   AF-A0A8S3SVG9-F1
#
_cell.length_a   1.000
_cell.length_b   1.000
_cell.length_c   1.000
_cell.angle_alpha   90.00
_cell.angle_beta   90.00
_cell.angle_gamma   90.00
#
_symmetry.space_group_name_H-M   'P 1'
#
loop_
_entity.id
_entity.type
_entity.pdbx_description
1 polymer ?
#
loop_
_entity_poly.entity_id
_entity_poly.type
_entity_poly.pdbx_seq_one_letter_code
_entity_poly.pdbx_strand_id
1 'polypeptide(L)'
;MLGGKNKVLKCATHKKNKQMGANVIFEMENRGPTMCLRECTHYKGCSGVNYRRDTLTCQLLSVSLPGDQLKYSEVFSFSDIYNFTLEGDSCLPTNPCKEREKCVPLDKNGHVCVSYRAPCDAQPCKNGGICLNQVNSYLCTCPDEWTGPQCETNICDVKMDCSDLKSPICKTGIYQLNINGTINVLCEMNDNGGGWTVFQKRQNGNVDFYRDWNSYKLGFGNMSDEFWLGNTYLHLLTNPGNFTMRIELEDFDGNHRYAEYTHFSISDESSGFKLKFSTYTGDAGDALTYHNGQMFSTKDKNKMKCAQDYKGAWWYNACHKSNLNGLYLNGTHTTFADGVNWKEWKGHHYSLKSTRMMFRKA
;
A
#
# COMPACT_ATOMS: atom_id res chain seq x y z
N MET A 1 -6.53 7.18 -37.39
CA MET A 1 -5.73 8.30 -36.84
C MET A 1 -4.79 7.75 -35.77
N LEU A 2 -3.51 7.62 -36.09
CA LEU A 2 -2.43 7.25 -35.17
C LEU A 2 -1.20 8.02 -35.63
N GLY A 3 -0.70 8.95 -34.82
CA GLY A 3 0.48 9.75 -35.11
C GLY A 3 1.32 9.91 -33.85
N GLY A 4 2.60 9.54 -33.94
CA GLY A 4 3.59 9.74 -32.89
C GLY A 4 4.54 8.55 -32.70
N LYS A 5 5.53 8.38 -33.58
CA LYS A 5 6.74 7.61 -33.28
C LYS A 5 8.00 8.31 -33.80
N ASN A 6 8.89 8.52 -32.85
CA ASN A 6 10.24 9.08 -32.89
C ASN A 6 11.07 8.67 -34.10
N LYS A 7 11.82 9.62 -34.68
CA LYS A 7 12.95 9.35 -35.58
C LYS A 7 14.23 9.91 -34.98
N VAL A 8 14.98 9.04 -34.32
CA VAL A 8 16.38 9.24 -33.95
C VAL A 8 17.21 9.25 -35.23
N LEU A 9 17.92 10.33 -35.52
CA LEU A 9 18.91 10.38 -36.60
C LEU A 9 20.22 9.72 -36.13
N LYS A 10 20.49 8.51 -36.61
CA LYS A 10 21.83 7.90 -36.60
C LYS A 10 22.65 8.48 -37.74
N CYS A 11 23.83 9.04 -37.47
CA CYS A 11 24.76 9.40 -38.53
C CYS A 11 25.36 8.13 -39.17
N ALA A 12 25.07 7.95 -40.46
CA ALA A 12 25.70 6.97 -41.33
C ALA A 12 27.08 7.49 -41.79
N THR A 13 28.10 6.64 -41.68
CA THR A 13 29.37 6.76 -42.37
C THR A 13 29.20 6.59 -43.88
N HIS A 14 29.55 7.60 -44.69
CA HIS A 14 30.50 7.50 -45.82
C HIS A 14 30.35 8.63 -46.86
N LYS A 15 31.52 9.08 -47.32
CA LYS A 15 31.87 9.69 -48.61
C LYS A 15 31.62 11.20 -48.84
N LYS A 16 32.78 11.87 -48.97
CA LYS A 16 33.17 12.92 -49.91
C LYS A 16 32.45 14.28 -49.83
N ASN A 17 33.26 15.29 -49.51
CA ASN A 17 33.12 16.71 -49.86
C ASN A 17 31.75 17.33 -49.62
N LYS A 18 31.54 17.85 -48.42
CA LYS A 18 30.65 19.00 -48.19
C LYS A 18 31.17 19.81 -47.01
N GLN A 19 31.49 21.08 -47.24
CA GLN A 19 31.65 22.06 -46.18
C GLN A 19 30.39 22.02 -45.30
N MET A 20 30.54 21.70 -44.02
CA MET A 20 29.47 21.87 -43.03
C MET A 20 29.41 23.35 -42.68
N GLY A 21 28.32 24.02 -43.10
CA GLY A 21 28.03 25.39 -42.68
C GLY A 21 27.78 25.45 -41.17
N ALA A 22 28.20 26.57 -40.56
CA ALA A 22 28.02 26.86 -39.14
C ALA A 22 26.54 26.81 -38.74
N ASN A 23 26.13 25.73 -38.08
CA ASN A 23 24.98 25.60 -37.16
C ASN A 23 24.64 24.11 -37.02
N VAL A 24 25.40 23.41 -36.19
CA VAL A 24 25.04 22.04 -35.78
C VAL A 24 24.35 22.13 -34.42
N ILE A 25 23.09 21.70 -34.36
CA ILE A 25 22.25 21.70 -33.16
C ILE A 25 22.00 20.24 -32.78
N PHE A 26 22.29 19.87 -31.53
CA PHE A 26 22.00 18.55 -30.99
C PHE A 26 20.92 18.66 -29.90
N GLU A 27 19.91 17.78 -29.97
CA GLU A 27 18.94 17.57 -28.89
C GLU A 27 19.51 16.57 -27.89
N MET A 28 19.54 16.92 -26.61
CA MET A 28 19.99 16.03 -25.54
C MET A 28 18.82 15.66 -24.65
N GLU A 29 18.19 14.52 -24.91
CA GLU A 29 17.22 13.94 -23.97
C GLU A 29 17.94 13.66 -22.63
N ASN A 30 17.51 14.37 -21.58
CA ASN A 30 17.85 14.14 -20.17
C ASN A 30 19.28 14.40 -19.70
N ARG A 31 20.07 15.22 -20.40
CA ARG A 31 21.45 15.49 -19.96
C ARG A 31 21.78 16.97 -20.05
N GLY A 32 22.21 17.53 -18.92
CA GLY A 32 22.38 18.97 -18.71
C GLY A 32 23.63 19.57 -19.39
N PRO A 33 23.93 20.85 -19.10
CA PRO A 33 24.92 21.66 -19.83
C PRO A 33 26.34 21.07 -19.84
N THR A 34 26.70 20.31 -18.81
CA THR A 34 28.00 19.66 -18.67
C THR A 34 28.30 18.68 -19.79
N MET A 35 27.27 17.98 -20.28
CA MET A 35 27.46 16.98 -21.32
C MET A 35 27.56 17.61 -22.72
N CYS A 36 26.92 18.76 -22.94
CA CYS A 36 27.13 19.53 -24.17
C CYS A 36 28.56 20.03 -24.33
N LEU A 37 29.15 20.52 -23.25
CA LEU A 37 30.55 20.93 -23.26
C LEU A 37 31.47 19.73 -23.55
N ARG A 38 31.13 18.56 -23.00
CA ARG A 38 31.85 17.30 -23.23
C ARG A 38 31.79 16.84 -24.70
N GLU A 39 30.62 16.89 -25.35
CA GLU A 39 30.52 16.59 -26.78
C GLU A 39 31.35 17.56 -27.63
N CYS A 40 31.37 18.85 -27.29
CA CYS A 40 32.23 19.84 -27.96
C CYS A 40 33.73 19.49 -27.84
N THR A 41 34.19 18.97 -26.70
CA THR A 41 35.60 18.52 -26.55
C THR A 41 35.97 17.33 -27.45
N HIS A 42 35.00 16.57 -27.95
CA HIS A 42 35.25 15.50 -28.91
C HIS A 42 35.46 16.00 -30.35
N TYR A 43 35.05 17.24 -30.66
CA TYR A 43 35.26 17.86 -31.97
C TYR A 43 36.51 18.75 -31.95
N LYS A 44 37.58 18.34 -32.65
CA LYS A 44 38.75 19.21 -32.89
C LYS A 44 38.29 20.51 -33.54
N GLY A 45 38.65 21.64 -32.93
CA GLY A 45 38.32 22.98 -33.40
C GLY A 45 37.00 23.54 -32.89
N CYS A 46 36.30 22.88 -31.95
CA CYS A 46 35.17 23.48 -31.27
C CYS A 46 35.60 24.65 -30.39
N SER A 47 35.09 25.85 -30.66
CA SER A 47 35.40 27.07 -29.89
C SER A 47 34.45 27.32 -28.71
N GLY A 48 33.35 26.58 -28.61
CA GLY A 48 32.37 26.67 -27.53
C GLY A 48 30.99 26.16 -27.91
N VAL A 49 30.11 26.06 -26.90
CA VAL A 49 28.70 25.67 -27.04
C VAL A 49 27.77 26.66 -26.35
N ASN A 50 26.61 26.87 -26.95
CA ASN A 50 25.50 27.59 -26.32
C ASN A 50 24.40 26.57 -25.95
N TYR A 51 24.11 26.41 -24.65
CA TYR A 51 23.07 25.52 -24.15
C TYR A 51 21.79 26.28 -23.82
N ARG A 52 20.69 25.85 -24.44
CA ARG A 52 19.34 26.38 -24.19
C ARG A 52 18.57 25.45 -23.25
N ARG A 53 18.29 25.93 -22.03
CA ARG A 53 17.57 25.15 -21.00
C ARG A 53 16.10 24.90 -21.31
N ASP A 54 15.46 25.83 -22.00
CA ASP A 54 14.05 25.77 -22.40
C ASP A 54 13.77 24.65 -23.41
N THR A 55 14.75 24.36 -24.27
CA THR A 55 14.63 23.38 -25.35
C THR A 55 15.53 22.15 -25.18
N LEU A 56 16.40 22.14 -24.15
CA LEU A 56 17.45 21.14 -23.94
C LEU A 56 18.36 20.93 -25.16
N THR A 57 18.62 22.02 -25.91
CA THR A 57 19.43 21.98 -27.14
C THR A 57 20.80 22.59 -26.94
N CYS A 58 21.78 22.07 -27.67
CA CYS A 58 23.13 22.60 -27.73
C CYS A 58 23.56 22.99 -29.13
N GLN A 59 24.03 24.23 -29.25
CA GLN A 59 24.49 24.83 -30.50
C GLN A 59 26.00 25.03 -30.45
N LEU A 60 26.73 24.45 -31.42
CA LEU A 60 28.18 24.67 -31.56
C LEU A 60 28.45 26.05 -32.16
N LEU A 61 29.37 26.79 -31.55
CA LEU A 61 29.66 28.19 -31.94
C LEU A 61 30.65 28.30 -33.12
N SER A 62 31.49 27.29 -33.37
CA SER A 62 32.22 27.04 -34.64
C SER A 62 33.12 25.80 -34.51
N VAL A 63 33.42 25.13 -35.63
CA VAL A 63 34.35 23.98 -35.71
C VAL A 63 35.36 24.23 -36.83
N SER A 64 36.67 24.24 -36.51
CA SER A 64 37.75 24.28 -37.51
C SER A 64 38.50 22.95 -37.58
N LEU A 65 38.44 22.25 -38.71
CA LEU A 65 39.14 20.96 -38.91
C LEU A 65 40.40 21.15 -39.77
N PRO A 66 41.62 20.88 -39.27
CA PRO A 66 42.77 20.58 -40.10
C PRO A 66 42.65 19.14 -40.61
N GLY A 67 43.06 18.93 -41.87
CA GLY A 67 43.00 17.65 -42.56
C GLY A 67 43.77 16.53 -41.86
N ASP A 68 43.15 15.36 -41.96
CA ASP A 68 43.70 14.01 -41.84
C ASP A 68 43.96 13.35 -40.46
N GLN A 69 43.23 12.24 -40.31
CA GLN A 69 43.45 11.03 -39.49
C GLN A 69 43.29 11.15 -37.96
N LEU A 70 42.12 10.76 -37.46
CA LEU A 70 41.95 10.22 -36.10
C LEU A 70 41.45 8.77 -36.21
N LYS A 71 42.29 7.81 -35.80
CA LYS A 71 41.91 6.43 -35.50
C LYS A 71 41.25 6.39 -34.12
N TYR A 72 40.13 5.69 -34.00
CA TYR A 72 39.51 5.35 -32.72
C TYR A 72 39.89 3.92 -32.32
N SER A 73 40.22 3.73 -31.05
CA SER A 73 40.22 2.41 -30.41
C SER A 73 39.61 2.49 -29.01
N GLU A 74 38.48 1.80 -28.90
CA GLU A 74 37.91 1.04 -27.78
C GLU A 74 37.50 1.68 -26.43
N VAL A 75 36.30 1.25 -26.08
CA VAL A 75 35.49 1.27 -24.85
C VAL A 75 36.29 1.25 -23.54
N PHE A 76 35.94 2.14 -22.60
CA PHE A 76 36.22 1.95 -21.17
C PHE A 76 34.96 2.04 -20.32
N SER A 77 34.79 1.04 -19.44
CA SER A 77 33.76 0.92 -18.42
C SER A 77 34.08 1.76 -17.19
N PHE A 78 33.02 2.23 -16.52
CA PHE A 78 33.05 3.01 -15.28
C PHE A 78 33.60 2.20 -14.09
N SER A 79 34.88 2.34 -13.83
CA SER A 79 35.50 2.23 -12.51
C SER A 79 36.92 2.74 -12.70
N ASP A 80 37.18 3.98 -12.28
CA ASP A 80 38.51 4.59 -12.05
C ASP A 80 38.35 6.11 -12.16
N ILE A 81 37.96 6.76 -11.07
CA ILE A 81 38.38 8.15 -10.85
C ILE A 81 39.81 8.05 -10.33
N TYR A 82 40.74 7.74 -11.23
CA TYR A 82 42.16 7.96 -10.99
C TYR A 82 42.56 9.27 -11.67
N ASN A 83 43.14 10.12 -10.83
CA ASN A 83 43.88 11.35 -11.10
C ASN A 83 44.41 11.47 -12.53
N PHE A 84 43.78 12.33 -13.33
CA PHE A 84 44.50 13.01 -14.41
C PHE A 84 45.15 14.24 -13.79
N THR A 85 46.46 14.19 -13.57
CA THR A 85 47.30 15.38 -13.38
C THR A 85 47.26 16.20 -14.66
N LEU A 86 46.49 17.28 -14.63
CA LEU A 86 46.71 18.42 -15.52
C LEU A 86 47.92 19.18 -14.97
N GLU A 87 48.94 19.40 -15.80
CA GLU A 87 50.00 20.35 -15.43
C GLU A 87 49.40 21.76 -15.38
N GLY A 88 49.14 22.24 -14.16
CA GLY A 88 48.74 23.62 -13.86
C GLY A 88 47.38 23.75 -13.18
N ASP A 89 47.32 23.41 -11.89
CA ASP A 89 46.13 23.62 -11.04
C ASP A 89 45.98 25.10 -10.64
N SER A 90 44.76 25.63 -10.64
CA SER A 90 44.41 26.72 -9.70
C SER A 90 42.98 26.61 -9.16
N CYS A 91 42.72 25.53 -8.42
CA CYS A 91 42.01 25.67 -7.15
C CYS A 91 43.11 25.68 -6.07
N LEU A 92 43.44 26.88 -5.56
CA LEU A 92 44.50 27.08 -4.56
C LEU A 92 44.24 26.26 -3.26
N PRO A 93 45.23 26.13 -2.35
CA PRO A 93 45.09 25.32 -1.12
C PRO A 93 43.91 25.72 -0.23
N THR A 94 43.44 26.96 -0.37
CA THR A 94 42.19 27.47 0.20
C THR A 94 41.15 27.57 -0.91
N ASN A 95 40.13 26.72 -0.90
CA ASN A 95 39.02 26.77 -1.84
C ASN A 95 38.41 28.19 -1.85
N PRO A 96 38.48 28.96 -2.95
CA PRO A 96 38.01 30.36 -3.01
C PRO A 96 36.48 30.46 -3.07
N CYS A 97 35.79 29.33 -3.24
CA CYS A 97 34.34 29.27 -3.30
C CYS A 97 33.71 29.24 -1.90
N LYS A 98 32.44 29.67 -1.80
CA LYS A 98 31.70 29.66 -0.54
C LYS A 98 31.46 28.23 -0.05
N GLU A 99 31.10 28.10 1.23
CA GLU A 99 30.68 26.82 1.81
C GLU A 99 29.56 26.19 0.94
N ARG A 100 29.76 24.93 0.50
CA ARG A 100 28.90 24.16 -0.45
C ARG A 100 29.03 24.50 -1.95
N GLU A 101 30.07 25.19 -2.37
CA GLU A 101 30.40 25.38 -3.79
C GLU A 101 31.63 24.54 -4.19
N LYS A 102 31.61 23.99 -5.41
CA LYS A 102 32.74 23.26 -5.99
C LYS A 102 33.48 24.17 -6.97
N CYS A 103 34.79 24.32 -6.78
CA CYS A 103 35.68 25.01 -7.72
C CYS A 103 35.88 24.12 -8.97
N VAL A 104 35.50 24.63 -10.14
CA VAL A 104 35.77 24.00 -11.43
C VAL A 104 36.71 24.91 -12.24
N PRO A 105 37.93 24.46 -12.57
CA PRO A 105 38.88 25.25 -13.37
C PRO A 105 38.38 25.36 -14.82
N LEU A 106 38.45 26.57 -15.39
CA LEU A 106 38.06 26.84 -16.78
C LEU A 106 39.28 26.91 -17.69
N ASP A 107 40.35 27.59 -17.25
CA ASP A 107 41.64 27.73 -17.94
C ASP A 107 42.73 28.18 -16.93
N LYS A 108 43.90 28.59 -17.43
CA LYS A 108 45.05 29.00 -16.61
C LYS A 108 44.80 30.24 -15.74
N ASN A 109 43.71 30.98 -15.96
CA ASN A 109 43.44 32.27 -15.32
C ASN A 109 42.03 32.38 -14.69
N GLY A 110 41.21 31.32 -14.71
CA GLY A 110 39.82 31.41 -14.26
C GLY A 110 39.26 30.12 -13.63
N HIS A 111 38.41 30.30 -12.62
CA HIS A 111 37.61 29.26 -12.01
C HIS A 111 36.13 29.68 -11.99
N VAL A 112 35.23 28.70 -12.00
CA VAL A 112 33.82 28.92 -11.70
C VAL A 112 33.45 28.15 -10.44
N CYS A 113 32.78 28.84 -9.52
CA CYS A 113 32.17 28.20 -8.35
C CYS A 113 30.79 27.71 -8.76
N VAL A 114 30.64 26.39 -8.87
CA VAL A 114 29.33 25.77 -9.10
C VAL A 114 28.71 25.44 -7.76
N SER A 115 27.57 26.06 -7.48
CA SER A 115 26.72 25.66 -6.36
C SER A 115 26.27 24.23 -6.58
N TYR A 116 26.75 23.31 -5.73
CA TYR A 116 26.20 21.97 -5.68
C TYR A 116 25.05 22.01 -4.68
N ARG A 117 23.83 22.18 -5.18
CA ARG A 117 22.66 21.98 -4.34
C ARG A 117 22.60 20.50 -4.01
N ALA A 118 22.94 20.16 -2.78
CA ALA A 118 22.91 18.78 -2.33
C ALA A 118 21.43 18.33 -2.33
N PRO A 119 21.11 17.10 -2.78
CA PRO A 119 19.72 16.66 -2.86
C PRO A 119 18.93 16.81 -1.54
N CYS A 120 19.58 16.71 -0.38
CA CYS A 120 18.95 16.93 0.93
C CYS A 120 18.63 18.40 1.26
N ASP A 121 19.20 19.39 0.56
CA ASP A 121 18.88 20.81 0.77
C ASP A 121 17.42 21.14 0.41
N ALA A 122 16.75 20.28 -0.37
CA ALA A 122 15.33 20.38 -0.67
C ALA A 122 14.41 19.82 0.44
N GLN A 123 14.98 19.24 1.50
CA GLN A 123 14.25 18.55 2.58
C GLN A 123 13.21 17.54 2.04
N PRO A 124 13.65 16.56 1.22
CA PRO A 124 12.73 15.64 0.57
C PRO A 124 12.04 14.67 1.53
N CYS A 125 12.71 14.30 2.64
CA CYS A 125 12.18 13.38 3.64
C CYS A 125 11.07 14.04 4.47
N LYS A 126 9.93 13.36 4.59
CA LYS A 126 8.74 13.77 5.33
C LYS A 126 8.72 13.17 6.73
N ASN A 127 7.80 13.67 7.54
CA ASN A 127 7.43 13.09 8.84
C ASN A 127 8.61 12.83 9.79
N GLY A 128 9.60 13.73 9.79
CA GLY A 128 10.78 13.61 10.65
C GLY A 128 11.88 12.67 10.13
N GLY A 129 11.81 12.21 8.88
CA GLY A 129 12.85 11.42 8.25
C GLY A 129 14.19 12.15 8.12
N ILE A 130 15.28 11.42 8.33
CA ILE A 130 16.65 11.94 8.23
C ILE A 130 17.12 11.79 6.77
N CYS A 131 17.58 12.87 6.16
CA CYS A 131 18.09 12.87 4.79
C CYS A 131 19.60 12.66 4.73
N LEU A 132 20.04 11.66 3.97
CA LEU A 132 21.44 11.38 3.69
C LEU A 132 21.74 11.66 2.21
N ASN A 133 22.71 12.54 1.94
CA ASN A 133 23.13 12.82 0.56
C ASN A 133 23.84 11.60 -0.04
N GLN A 134 23.51 11.30 -1.31
CA GLN A 134 24.18 10.29 -2.12
C GLN A 134 24.67 10.91 -3.44
N VAL A 135 25.39 10.15 -4.26
CA VAL A 135 25.91 10.63 -5.54
C VAL A 135 24.75 10.95 -6.49
N ASN A 136 24.44 12.24 -6.65
CA ASN A 136 23.31 12.76 -7.45
C ASN A 136 21.91 12.28 -7.00
N SER A 137 21.79 11.80 -5.76
CA SER A 137 20.52 11.35 -5.17
C SER A 137 20.50 11.60 -3.65
N TYR A 138 19.42 11.22 -2.99
CA TYR A 138 19.30 11.19 -1.54
C TYR A 138 18.75 9.83 -1.10
N LEU A 139 18.98 9.51 0.17
CA LEU A 139 18.32 8.41 0.87
C LEU A 139 17.64 8.98 2.12
N CYS A 140 16.37 8.63 2.34
CA CYS A 140 15.68 8.95 3.57
C CYS A 140 15.74 7.75 4.53
N THR A 141 16.17 8.00 5.77
CA THR A 141 15.99 7.08 6.88
C THR A 141 14.73 7.48 7.63
N CYS A 142 13.70 6.62 7.57
CA CYS A 142 12.39 6.92 8.14
C CYS A 142 12.32 6.56 9.63
N PRO A 143 11.54 7.31 10.43
CA PRO A 143 11.16 6.88 11.77
C PRO A 143 10.31 5.61 11.73
N ASP A 144 10.18 4.95 12.88
CA ASP A 144 9.53 3.64 13.01
C ASP A 144 8.09 3.58 12.48
N GLU A 145 7.37 4.71 12.42
CA GLU A 145 5.97 4.79 11.97
C GLU A 145 5.79 5.04 10.46
N TRP A 146 6.87 5.32 9.73
CA TRP A 146 6.81 5.79 8.35
C TRP A 146 7.66 4.96 7.40
N THR A 147 7.22 4.89 6.15
CA THR A 147 7.89 4.17 5.07
C THR A 147 7.73 4.90 3.74
N GLY A 148 8.36 4.38 2.69
CA GLY A 148 8.44 5.00 1.37
C GLY A 148 9.74 5.76 1.15
N PRO A 149 10.07 6.10 -0.12
CA PRO A 149 11.31 6.78 -0.50
C PRO A 149 11.48 8.16 0.16
N GLN A 150 10.39 8.79 0.59
CA GLN A 150 10.36 10.08 1.27
C GLN A 150 9.74 9.98 2.67
N CYS A 151 9.53 8.78 3.23
CA CYS A 151 8.83 8.61 4.51
C CYS A 151 7.39 9.16 4.50
N GLU A 152 6.74 9.12 3.34
CA GLU A 152 5.43 9.70 3.09
C GLU A 152 4.26 8.77 3.44
N THR A 153 4.52 7.48 3.62
CA THR A 153 3.48 6.46 3.87
C THR A 153 3.50 6.05 5.33
N ASN A 154 2.39 6.15 6.04
CA ASN A 154 2.27 5.59 7.39
C ASN A 154 2.20 4.06 7.29
N ILE A 155 2.95 3.35 8.14
CA ILE A 155 2.98 1.88 8.11
C ILE A 155 1.63 1.26 8.48
N CYS A 156 0.85 1.95 9.32
CA CYS A 156 -0.46 1.48 9.78
C CYS A 156 -1.62 2.01 8.93
N ASP A 157 -1.35 2.71 7.82
CA ASP A 157 -2.38 3.01 6.82
C ASP A 157 -2.73 1.74 6.06
N VAL A 158 -3.85 1.12 6.44
CA VAL A 158 -4.33 -0.14 5.86
C VAL A 158 -4.73 0.06 4.40
N LYS A 159 -4.22 -0.80 3.51
CA LYS A 159 -4.57 -0.73 2.08
C LYS A 159 -5.74 -1.64 1.71
N MET A 160 -5.80 -2.88 2.21
CA MET A 160 -6.89 -3.81 1.84
C MET A 160 -7.55 -4.51 3.03
N ASP A 161 -6.81 -4.97 4.03
CA ASP A 161 -7.40 -5.54 5.24
C ASP A 161 -6.44 -5.50 6.43
N CYS A 162 -6.93 -5.79 7.64
CA CYS A 162 -6.12 -5.72 8.85
C CYS A 162 -4.88 -6.65 8.83
N SER A 163 -4.86 -7.69 7.99
CA SER A 163 -3.70 -8.60 7.85
C SER A 163 -2.47 -7.93 7.25
N ASP A 164 -2.63 -6.76 6.60
CA ASP A 164 -1.52 -5.95 6.10
C ASP A 164 -0.76 -5.23 7.24
N LEU A 165 -1.38 -5.09 8.42
CA LEU A 165 -0.85 -4.36 9.59
C LEU A 165 0.16 -5.16 10.43
N LYS A 166 1.03 -5.98 9.83
CA LYS A 166 1.92 -6.89 10.61
C LYS A 166 3.00 -6.21 11.46
N SER A 167 3.04 -4.88 11.51
CA SER A 167 4.03 -4.13 12.30
C SER A 167 3.63 -4.06 13.78
N PRO A 168 4.54 -4.31 14.73
CA PRO A 168 4.24 -4.28 16.18
C PRO A 168 3.80 -2.90 16.70
N ILE A 169 4.02 -1.85 15.91
CA ILE A 169 3.57 -0.49 16.23
C ILE A 169 2.07 -0.30 15.95
N CYS A 170 1.46 -1.10 15.07
CA CYS A 170 0.04 -1.00 14.75
C CYS A 170 -0.79 -1.68 15.84
N LYS A 171 -1.61 -0.91 16.55
CA LYS A 171 -2.40 -1.37 17.70
C LYS A 171 -3.84 -1.68 17.32
N THR A 172 -4.53 -2.44 18.16
CA THR A 172 -5.98 -2.67 18.03
C THR A 172 -6.72 -1.33 17.99
N GLY A 173 -7.60 -1.15 17.01
CA GLY A 173 -8.24 0.13 16.78
C GLY A 173 -9.09 0.17 15.52
N ILE A 174 -9.74 1.31 15.29
CA ILE A 174 -10.53 1.54 14.09
C ILE A 174 -9.61 2.08 13.00
N TYR A 175 -9.60 1.41 11.85
CA TYR A 175 -8.81 1.77 10.68
C TYR A 175 -9.73 2.03 9.48
N GLN A 176 -9.25 2.89 8.59
CA GLN A 176 -9.96 3.26 7.37
C GLN A 176 -9.38 2.48 6.18
N LEU A 177 -10.17 1.57 5.62
CA LEU A 177 -9.85 0.83 4.40
C LEU A 177 -10.32 1.60 3.17
N ASN A 178 -9.51 1.62 2.12
CA ASN A 178 -9.89 2.23 0.83
C ASN A 178 -10.09 1.14 -0.24
N ILE A 179 -11.25 0.49 -0.23
CA ILE A 179 -11.61 -0.58 -1.17
C ILE A 179 -12.92 -0.22 -1.86
N ASN A 180 -12.82 0.30 -3.09
CA ASN A 180 -13.95 0.83 -3.86
C ASN A 180 -14.78 1.86 -3.08
N GLY A 181 -14.10 2.62 -2.20
CA GLY A 181 -14.71 3.53 -1.24
C GLY A 181 -14.00 3.47 0.12
N THR A 182 -14.35 4.39 1.00
CA THR A 182 -13.85 4.41 2.38
C THR A 182 -14.74 3.53 3.26
N ILE A 183 -14.14 2.58 3.98
CA ILE A 183 -14.81 1.69 4.93
C ILE A 183 -14.03 1.72 6.23
N ASN A 184 -14.69 2.01 7.34
CA ASN A 184 -14.07 1.84 8.66
C ASN A 184 -14.19 0.38 9.09
N VAL A 185 -13.13 -0.16 9.69
CA VAL A 185 -13.11 -1.51 10.28
C VAL A 185 -12.41 -1.49 11.62
N LEU A 186 -12.82 -2.38 12.51
CA LEU A 186 -12.08 -2.66 13.73
C LEU A 186 -11.02 -3.71 13.45
N CYS A 187 -9.74 -3.36 13.59
CA CYS A 187 -8.62 -4.29 13.52
C CYS A 187 -8.22 -4.75 14.91
N GLU A 188 -8.18 -6.07 15.13
CA GLU A 188 -7.62 -6.70 16.32
C GLU A 188 -6.18 -7.17 16.01
N MET A 189 -5.22 -6.57 16.71
CA MET A 189 -3.78 -6.71 16.44
C MET A 189 -3.04 -7.50 17.52
N ASN A 190 -3.63 -7.69 18.71
CA ASN A 190 -2.95 -8.32 19.82
C ASN A 190 -3.22 -9.83 19.89
N ASP A 191 -4.43 -10.25 19.50
CA ASP A 191 -4.88 -11.63 19.70
C ASP A 191 -4.46 -12.57 18.56
N ASN A 192 -3.95 -13.75 18.91
CA ASN A 192 -3.67 -14.85 17.97
C ASN A 192 -2.82 -14.47 16.76
N GLY A 193 -1.81 -13.60 16.95
CA GLY A 193 -0.93 -13.11 15.88
C GLY A 193 -1.44 -11.87 15.14
N GLY A 194 -2.57 -11.30 15.56
CA GLY A 194 -3.11 -10.05 15.05
C GLY A 194 -3.60 -10.11 13.60
N GLY A 195 -3.91 -8.93 13.07
CA GLY A 195 -4.34 -8.74 11.69
C GLY A 195 -5.78 -9.17 11.43
N TRP A 196 -6.62 -9.19 12.46
CA TRP A 196 -8.00 -9.65 12.36
C TRP A 196 -8.95 -8.48 12.09
N THR A 197 -9.76 -8.59 11.04
CA THR A 197 -10.86 -7.68 10.77
C THR A 197 -12.11 -8.16 11.51
N VAL A 198 -12.57 -7.41 12.52
CA VAL A 198 -13.77 -7.75 13.31
C VAL A 198 -15.01 -7.30 12.56
N PHE A 199 -15.98 -8.21 12.37
CA PHE A 199 -17.23 -7.91 11.67
C PHE A 199 -18.49 -8.08 12.53
N GLN A 200 -18.38 -8.72 13.69
CA GLN A 200 -19.44 -8.79 14.68
C GLN A 200 -18.84 -8.74 16.08
N LYS A 201 -19.48 -7.99 16.97
CA LYS A 201 -19.13 -7.95 18.39
C LYS A 201 -20.40 -7.83 19.25
N ARG A 202 -20.51 -8.70 20.25
CA ARG A 202 -21.51 -8.69 21.34
C ARG A 202 -20.76 -8.69 22.68
N GLN A 203 -21.21 -7.91 23.65
CA GLN A 203 -20.56 -7.82 24.97
C GLN A 203 -21.47 -7.33 26.12
N ASN A 204 -22.61 -6.69 25.84
CA ASN A 204 -23.44 -6.07 26.90
C ASN A 204 -24.93 -5.93 26.57
N GLY A 205 -25.35 -6.16 25.33
CA GLY A 205 -26.76 -6.04 24.92
C GLY A 205 -27.25 -4.61 24.70
N ASN A 206 -26.36 -3.61 24.61
CA ASN A 206 -26.73 -2.22 24.35
C ASN A 206 -27.29 -2.00 22.94
N VAL A 207 -26.96 -2.89 21.99
CA VAL A 207 -27.41 -2.78 20.61
C VAL A 207 -28.44 -3.86 20.33
N ASP A 208 -29.61 -3.44 19.82
CA ASP A 208 -30.62 -4.38 19.31
C ASP A 208 -30.15 -5.02 18.00
N PHE A 209 -30.02 -6.35 17.98
CA PHE A 209 -29.67 -7.15 16.81
C PHE A 209 -30.90 -7.74 16.09
N TYR A 210 -32.12 -7.59 16.61
CA TYR A 210 -33.33 -8.07 15.94
C TYR A 210 -33.82 -7.09 14.86
N ARG A 211 -33.00 -6.91 13.82
CA ARG A 211 -33.18 -5.91 12.76
C ARG A 211 -33.59 -6.50 11.41
N ASP A 212 -33.94 -5.60 10.50
CA ASP A 212 -34.36 -5.90 9.14
C ASP A 212 -33.19 -6.15 8.18
N TRP A 213 -33.50 -6.58 6.94
CA TRP A 213 -32.51 -6.87 5.90
C TRP A 213 -31.61 -5.69 5.61
N ASN A 214 -32.20 -4.49 5.50
CA ASN A 214 -31.46 -3.30 5.12
C ASN A 214 -30.43 -2.92 6.19
N SER A 215 -30.78 -3.06 7.48
CA SER A 215 -29.85 -2.87 8.59
C SER A 215 -28.68 -3.84 8.52
N TYR A 216 -28.94 -5.14 8.32
CA TYR A 216 -27.86 -6.13 8.20
C TYR A 216 -27.02 -5.99 6.92
N LYS A 217 -27.61 -5.47 5.85
CA LYS A 217 -26.91 -5.15 4.61
C LYS A 217 -25.89 -4.01 4.81
N LEU A 218 -26.33 -2.91 5.43
CA LEU A 218 -25.53 -1.69 5.59
C LEU A 218 -24.62 -1.70 6.82
N GLY A 219 -24.94 -2.52 7.83
CA GLY A 219 -24.27 -2.51 9.12
C GLY A 219 -24.95 -1.58 10.11
N PHE A 220 -24.68 -1.81 11.40
CA PHE A 220 -25.24 -1.03 12.50
C PHE A 220 -24.41 -1.21 13.79
N GLY A 221 -24.65 -0.34 14.76
CA GLY A 221 -23.96 -0.35 16.05
C GLY A 221 -22.73 0.55 16.07
N ASN A 222 -21.84 0.32 17.03
CA ASN A 222 -20.62 1.09 17.22
C ASN A 222 -19.43 0.14 17.35
N MET A 223 -18.38 0.35 16.55
CA MET A 223 -17.17 -0.50 16.56
C MET A 223 -16.43 -0.51 17.91
N SER A 224 -16.63 0.52 18.74
CA SER A 224 -16.09 0.54 20.11
C SER A 224 -16.95 -0.26 21.11
N ASP A 225 -18.20 -0.57 20.75
CA ASP A 225 -19.16 -1.27 21.60
C ASP A 225 -19.63 -2.59 20.94
N GLU A 226 -20.90 -2.71 20.60
CA GLU A 226 -21.48 -3.81 19.83
C GLU A 226 -21.83 -3.36 18.42
N PHE A 227 -21.58 -4.21 17.43
CA PHE A 227 -21.88 -3.88 16.04
C PHE A 227 -21.98 -5.10 15.14
N TRP A 228 -22.59 -4.88 13.98
CA TRP A 228 -22.51 -5.72 12.79
C TRP A 228 -21.96 -4.87 11.65
N LEU A 229 -20.88 -5.32 11.01
CA LEU A 229 -20.18 -4.54 9.99
C LEU A 229 -21.05 -4.22 8.77
N GLY A 230 -21.91 -5.16 8.36
CA GLY A 230 -22.75 -5.04 7.17
C GLY A 230 -22.39 -6.08 6.11
N ASN A 231 -23.41 -6.76 5.57
CA ASN A 231 -23.23 -7.87 4.63
C ASN A 231 -22.64 -7.41 3.29
N THR A 232 -22.92 -6.19 2.84
CA THR A 232 -22.30 -5.66 1.61
C THR A 232 -20.78 -5.54 1.78
N TYR A 233 -20.32 -5.04 2.93
CA TYR A 233 -18.89 -4.93 3.22
C TYR A 233 -18.26 -6.30 3.45
N LEU A 234 -18.93 -7.17 4.20
CA LEU A 234 -18.42 -8.52 4.46
C LEU A 234 -18.25 -9.32 3.15
N HIS A 235 -19.17 -9.19 2.19
CA HIS A 235 -19.01 -9.77 0.85
C HIS A 235 -17.80 -9.20 0.10
N LEU A 236 -17.69 -7.87 0.08
CA LEU A 236 -16.63 -7.15 -0.63
C LEU A 236 -15.24 -7.48 -0.08
N LEU A 237 -15.14 -7.69 1.23
CA LEU A 237 -13.88 -8.00 1.92
C LEU A 237 -13.50 -9.49 1.83
N THR A 238 -14.46 -10.41 1.70
CA THR A 238 -14.19 -11.86 1.83
C THR A 238 -14.19 -12.63 0.51
N ASN A 239 -14.64 -12.05 -0.60
CA ASN A 239 -14.65 -12.69 -1.93
C ASN A 239 -13.31 -12.39 -2.66
N PRO A 240 -12.51 -13.38 -3.13
CA PRO A 240 -12.88 -14.75 -3.54
C PRO A 240 -12.74 -15.89 -2.51
N GLY A 241 -12.57 -15.64 -1.22
CA GLY A 241 -12.69 -16.68 -0.18
C GLY A 241 -11.38 -17.28 0.31
N ASN A 242 -10.29 -16.49 0.37
CA ASN A 242 -9.03 -16.91 0.99
C ASN A 242 -8.83 -16.30 2.40
N PHE A 243 -9.85 -16.46 3.25
CA PHE A 243 -9.85 -15.93 4.61
C PHE A 243 -10.10 -17.03 5.63
N THR A 244 -9.43 -16.94 6.76
CA THR A 244 -9.78 -17.71 7.96
C THR A 244 -10.70 -16.84 8.81
N MET A 245 -11.86 -17.37 9.17
CA MET A 245 -12.76 -16.77 10.14
C MET A 245 -12.52 -17.39 11.52
N ARG A 246 -12.49 -16.55 12.54
CA ARG A 246 -12.41 -16.94 13.94
C ARG A 246 -13.59 -16.37 14.70
N ILE A 247 -14.18 -17.20 15.56
CA ILE A 247 -15.26 -16.85 16.47
C ILE A 247 -14.75 -17.08 17.88
N GLU A 248 -14.77 -16.04 18.70
CA GLU A 248 -14.45 -16.12 20.12
C GLU A 248 -15.71 -15.95 20.96
N LEU A 249 -15.81 -16.75 22.01
CA LEU A 249 -16.99 -16.90 22.84
C LEU A 249 -16.59 -16.82 24.31
N GLU A 250 -17.39 -16.14 25.12
CA GLU A 250 -17.22 -16.04 26.58
C GLU A 250 -18.56 -16.25 27.29
N ASP A 251 -18.55 -17.01 28.38
CA ASP A 251 -19.71 -17.16 29.27
C ASP A 251 -19.64 -16.18 30.47
N PHE A 252 -20.68 -16.14 31.30
CA PHE A 252 -20.70 -15.26 32.47
C PHE A 252 -19.78 -15.71 33.61
N ASP A 253 -19.24 -16.92 33.54
CA ASP A 253 -18.27 -17.46 34.50
C ASP A 253 -16.82 -17.12 34.10
N GLY A 254 -16.62 -16.43 32.97
CA GLY A 254 -15.30 -16.05 32.45
C GLY A 254 -14.58 -17.16 31.69
N ASN A 255 -15.27 -18.24 31.32
CA ASN A 255 -14.69 -19.28 30.47
C ASN A 255 -14.69 -18.83 29.01
N HIS A 256 -13.59 -19.04 28.32
CA HIS A 256 -13.44 -18.74 26.90
C HIS A 256 -13.42 -20.00 26.03
N ARG A 257 -13.99 -19.91 24.83
CA ARG A 257 -13.93 -20.92 23.77
C ARG A 257 -13.79 -20.26 22.42
N TYR A 258 -13.29 -21.00 21.44
CA TYR A 258 -13.16 -20.52 20.07
C TYR A 258 -13.53 -21.57 19.02
N ALA A 259 -13.90 -21.07 17.85
CA ALA A 259 -14.12 -21.85 16.63
C ALA A 259 -13.48 -21.12 15.44
N GLU A 260 -12.74 -21.85 14.60
CA GLU A 260 -12.09 -21.34 13.40
C GLU A 260 -12.54 -22.10 12.16
N TYR A 261 -12.70 -21.36 11.06
CA TYR A 261 -13.17 -21.87 9.78
C TYR A 261 -12.33 -21.32 8.63
N THR A 262 -11.72 -22.20 7.82
CA THR A 262 -10.93 -21.78 6.64
C THR A 262 -11.80 -21.49 5.42
N HIS A 263 -11.26 -20.76 4.45
CA HIS A 263 -11.92 -20.40 3.18
C HIS A 263 -13.27 -19.68 3.36
N PHE A 264 -13.36 -18.86 4.41
CA PHE A 264 -14.56 -18.10 4.72
C PHE A 264 -14.86 -17.05 3.64
N SER A 265 -16.11 -17.04 3.18
CA SER A 265 -16.67 -16.00 2.32
C SER A 265 -18.18 -15.94 2.44
N ILE A 266 -18.75 -14.82 2.01
CA ILE A 266 -20.19 -14.72 1.75
C ILE A 266 -20.44 -14.29 0.30
N SER A 267 -21.52 -14.78 -0.29
CA SER A 267 -21.90 -14.37 -1.65
C SER A 267 -22.41 -12.93 -1.71
N ASP A 268 -22.69 -12.44 -2.91
CA ASP A 268 -23.33 -11.15 -3.11
C ASP A 268 -24.80 -11.13 -2.64
N GLU A 269 -25.42 -9.95 -2.68
CA GLU A 269 -26.82 -9.78 -2.30
C GLU A 269 -27.78 -10.55 -3.21
N SER A 270 -27.47 -10.64 -4.51
CA SER A 270 -28.31 -11.34 -5.49
C SER A 270 -28.45 -12.84 -5.17
N SER A 271 -27.39 -13.43 -4.61
CA SER A 271 -27.34 -14.80 -4.12
C SER A 271 -27.71 -14.95 -2.63
N GLY A 272 -28.17 -13.87 -1.99
CA GLY A 272 -28.67 -13.88 -0.61
C GLY A 272 -27.59 -13.92 0.48
N PHE A 273 -26.40 -13.37 0.21
CA PHE A 273 -25.26 -13.38 1.15
C PHE A 273 -24.93 -14.76 1.69
N LYS A 274 -24.97 -15.79 0.85
CA LYS A 274 -24.77 -17.19 1.21
C LYS A 274 -23.42 -17.44 1.88
N LEU A 275 -23.43 -18.11 3.03
CA LEU A 275 -22.23 -18.47 3.79
C LEU A 275 -21.45 -19.62 3.13
N LYS A 276 -20.13 -19.48 3.06
CA LYS A 276 -19.22 -20.55 2.62
C LYS A 276 -17.97 -20.57 3.49
N PHE A 277 -17.50 -21.78 3.81
CA PHE A 277 -16.21 -22.09 4.41
C PHE A 277 -15.91 -23.58 4.23
N SER A 278 -14.71 -24.02 4.62
CA SER A 278 -14.24 -25.39 4.43
C SER A 278 -14.04 -26.15 5.74
N THR A 279 -12.93 -25.94 6.45
CA THR A 279 -12.56 -26.80 7.59
C THR A 279 -12.80 -26.10 8.91
N TYR A 280 -13.36 -26.84 9.88
CA TYR A 280 -13.51 -26.41 11.28
C TYR A 280 -12.30 -26.85 12.12
N THR A 281 -11.84 -25.98 13.02
CA THR A 281 -10.99 -26.32 14.17
C THR A 281 -11.41 -25.49 15.39
N GLY A 282 -11.12 -25.94 16.61
CA GLY A 282 -11.41 -25.20 17.84
C GLY A 282 -11.96 -26.06 18.96
N ASP A 283 -12.17 -25.43 20.11
CA ASP A 283 -12.59 -26.07 21.37
C ASP A 283 -14.03 -25.74 21.78
N ALA A 284 -14.73 -24.88 21.02
CA ALA A 284 -16.14 -24.54 21.24
C ALA A 284 -17.13 -25.63 20.79
N GLY A 285 -16.67 -26.62 20.02
CA GLY A 285 -17.52 -27.53 19.27
C GLY A 285 -18.13 -26.86 18.03
N ASP A 286 -18.43 -27.63 16.98
CA ASP A 286 -18.83 -27.08 15.69
C ASP A 286 -20.34 -26.81 15.59
N ALA A 287 -20.75 -25.57 15.90
CA ALA A 287 -22.12 -25.12 15.78
C ALA A 287 -22.41 -24.28 14.51
N LEU A 288 -21.45 -24.17 13.58
CA LEU A 288 -21.61 -23.36 12.36
C LEU A 288 -21.66 -24.18 11.08
N THR A 289 -21.04 -25.36 10.99
CA THR A 289 -21.11 -26.21 9.77
C THR A 289 -22.53 -26.52 9.35
N TYR A 290 -23.46 -26.62 10.30
CA TYR A 290 -24.90 -26.77 10.02
C TYR A 290 -25.52 -25.63 9.20
N HIS A 291 -24.86 -24.47 9.19
CA HIS A 291 -25.25 -23.24 8.49
C HIS A 291 -24.51 -23.03 7.15
N ASN A 292 -23.53 -23.87 6.83
CA ASN A 292 -22.74 -23.73 5.61
C ASN A 292 -23.63 -23.86 4.37
N GLY A 293 -23.45 -22.98 3.39
CA GLY A 293 -24.23 -22.92 2.16
C GLY A 293 -25.63 -22.31 2.29
N GLN A 294 -26.06 -21.88 3.48
CA GLN A 294 -27.36 -21.24 3.68
C GLN A 294 -27.34 -19.75 3.33
N MET A 295 -28.49 -19.23 2.90
CA MET A 295 -28.70 -17.79 2.66
C MET A 295 -28.90 -17.05 3.99
N PHE A 296 -28.48 -15.80 4.04
CA PHE A 296 -28.77 -14.94 5.18
C PHE A 296 -30.27 -14.67 5.28
N SER A 297 -30.79 -14.52 6.48
CA SER A 297 -32.22 -14.33 6.74
C SER A 297 -32.44 -13.34 7.87
N THR A 298 -33.44 -12.47 7.71
CA THR A 298 -33.88 -11.49 8.71
C THR A 298 -35.39 -11.62 8.92
N LYS A 299 -35.94 -10.87 9.89
CA LYS A 299 -37.39 -10.92 10.19
C LYS A 299 -38.31 -10.57 9.01
N ASP A 300 -37.80 -9.80 8.06
CA ASP A 300 -38.50 -9.24 6.89
C ASP A 300 -38.08 -9.86 5.55
N LYS A 301 -37.05 -10.74 5.52
CA LYS A 301 -36.56 -11.34 4.28
C LYS A 301 -36.11 -12.79 4.47
N ASN A 302 -36.45 -13.60 3.47
CA ASN A 302 -36.39 -15.06 3.37
C ASN A 302 -37.60 -15.80 3.99
N LYS A 303 -37.96 -16.95 3.42
CA LYS A 303 -39.28 -17.62 3.61
C LYS A 303 -39.41 -18.47 4.89
N MET A 304 -38.40 -18.50 5.75
CA MET A 304 -38.43 -19.28 6.99
C MET A 304 -38.69 -18.40 8.21
N LYS A 305 -39.63 -18.81 9.08
CA LYS A 305 -39.94 -18.13 10.34
C LYS A 305 -38.79 -18.11 11.34
N CYS A 306 -37.68 -18.81 11.09
CA CYS A 306 -36.53 -18.90 11.99
C CYS A 306 -36.07 -17.54 12.53
N ALA A 307 -35.92 -16.52 11.68
CA ALA A 307 -35.50 -15.19 12.14
C ALA A 307 -36.50 -14.56 13.11
N GLN A 308 -37.80 -14.75 12.87
CA GLN A 308 -38.87 -14.26 13.74
C GLN A 308 -38.99 -15.08 15.03
N ASP A 309 -38.81 -16.40 14.95
CA ASP A 309 -38.91 -17.32 16.08
C ASP A 309 -37.73 -17.12 17.05
N TYR A 310 -36.50 -17.05 16.52
CA TYR A 310 -35.25 -16.98 17.28
C TYR A 310 -34.65 -15.57 17.37
N LYS A 311 -35.44 -14.56 17.01
CA LYS A 311 -35.21 -13.13 17.32
C LYS A 311 -33.83 -12.60 16.92
N GLY A 312 -33.35 -13.05 15.76
CA GLY A 312 -32.04 -12.66 15.24
C GLY A 312 -32.01 -12.62 13.72
N ALA A 313 -30.82 -12.47 13.18
CA ALA A 313 -30.55 -12.63 11.76
C ALA A 313 -29.29 -13.45 11.54
N TRP A 314 -29.40 -14.47 10.71
CA TRP A 314 -28.37 -15.48 10.55
C TRP A 314 -28.51 -16.22 9.23
N TRP A 315 -27.51 -17.04 8.92
CA TRP A 315 -27.59 -18.06 7.87
C TRP A 315 -28.41 -19.26 8.36
N TYR A 316 -29.68 -19.03 8.71
CA TYR A 316 -30.55 -20.07 9.26
C TYR A 316 -30.71 -21.25 8.30
N ASN A 317 -30.69 -22.45 8.86
CA ASN A 317 -31.10 -23.70 8.23
C ASN A 317 -32.50 -24.05 8.79
N ALA A 318 -32.68 -25.17 9.51
CA ALA A 318 -33.97 -25.53 10.13
C ALA A 318 -33.88 -25.81 11.65
N CYS A 319 -33.65 -24.81 12.51
CA CYS A 319 -33.35 -23.41 12.22
C CYS A 319 -31.89 -23.07 12.52
N HIS A 320 -31.35 -23.48 13.68
CA HIS A 320 -29.96 -23.21 13.99
C HIS A 320 -29.31 -24.14 15.00
N LYS A 321 -27.98 -24.20 14.94
CA LYS A 321 -27.10 -24.63 16.03
C LYS A 321 -26.35 -23.46 16.68
N SER A 322 -26.21 -22.33 15.99
CA SER A 322 -25.66 -21.08 16.52
C SER A 322 -26.59 -19.90 16.24
N ASN A 323 -26.73 -18.97 17.19
CA ASN A 323 -27.59 -17.78 17.07
C ASN A 323 -26.89 -16.56 17.69
N LEU A 324 -25.68 -16.24 17.22
CA LEU A 324 -24.86 -15.19 17.85
C LEU A 324 -25.44 -13.77 17.72
N ASN A 325 -26.42 -13.61 16.83
CA ASN A 325 -27.18 -12.38 16.62
C ASN A 325 -28.58 -12.42 17.27
N GLY A 326 -28.84 -13.38 18.15
CA GLY A 326 -30.07 -13.45 18.94
C GLY A 326 -30.13 -12.41 20.08
N LEU A 327 -31.15 -12.55 20.92
CA LEU A 327 -31.38 -11.71 22.09
C LEU A 327 -30.24 -11.83 23.10
N TYR A 328 -29.88 -10.73 23.74
CA TYR A 328 -28.90 -10.73 24.81
C TYR A 328 -29.61 -11.01 26.15
N LEU A 329 -29.57 -12.27 26.61
CA LEU A 329 -30.38 -12.75 27.76
C LEU A 329 -29.56 -13.02 29.03
N ASN A 330 -28.32 -12.53 29.12
CA ASN A 330 -27.50 -12.56 30.34
C ASN A 330 -27.32 -13.94 30.99
N GLY A 331 -26.90 -14.95 30.24
CA GLY A 331 -26.66 -16.29 30.76
C GLY A 331 -27.88 -17.20 30.63
N THR A 332 -28.21 -17.95 31.67
CA THR A 332 -29.30 -18.93 31.65
C THR A 332 -30.67 -18.27 31.45
N HIS A 333 -31.47 -18.79 30.55
CA HIS A 333 -32.80 -18.26 30.23
C HIS A 333 -33.83 -19.37 29.96
N THR A 334 -35.12 -19.06 30.14
CA THR A 334 -36.22 -20.03 30.06
C THR A 334 -36.78 -20.22 28.64
N THR A 335 -36.59 -19.24 27.77
CA THR A 335 -37.04 -19.30 26.38
C THR A 335 -36.17 -20.27 25.58
N PHE A 336 -36.69 -20.76 24.46
CA PHE A 336 -35.98 -21.75 23.66
C PHE A 336 -35.17 -21.08 22.55
N ALA A 337 -33.84 -21.12 22.69
CA ALA A 337 -32.87 -20.85 21.63
C ALA A 337 -32.90 -19.46 20.96
N ASP A 338 -33.57 -18.47 21.57
CA ASP A 338 -33.68 -17.09 21.05
C ASP A 338 -32.58 -16.16 21.57
N GLY A 339 -31.66 -16.67 22.38
CA GLY A 339 -30.53 -15.92 22.93
C GLY A 339 -29.26 -15.93 22.06
N VAL A 340 -28.16 -15.37 22.57
CA VAL A 340 -26.82 -15.50 21.97
C VAL A 340 -26.29 -16.92 22.22
N ASN A 341 -26.72 -17.90 21.41
CA ASN A 341 -26.48 -19.32 21.71
C ASN A 341 -25.39 -19.96 20.84
N TRP A 342 -24.64 -20.88 21.43
CA TRP A 342 -23.74 -21.82 20.76
C TRP A 342 -24.01 -23.24 21.28
N LYS A 343 -24.75 -24.03 20.48
CA LYS A 343 -25.34 -25.30 20.92
C LYS A 343 -24.31 -26.30 21.47
N GLU A 344 -23.21 -26.47 20.78
CA GLU A 344 -22.20 -27.50 21.11
C GLU A 344 -21.45 -27.21 22.42
N TRP A 345 -21.57 -25.99 22.98
CA TRP A 345 -20.94 -25.61 24.25
C TRP A 345 -21.93 -25.45 25.41
N LYS A 346 -22.92 -24.57 25.28
CA LYS A 346 -23.88 -24.23 26.38
C LYS A 346 -25.33 -24.57 26.05
N GLY A 347 -25.59 -25.25 24.92
CA GLY A 347 -26.94 -25.63 24.50
C GLY A 347 -27.80 -24.44 24.06
N HIS A 348 -29.11 -24.58 24.23
CA HIS A 348 -30.12 -23.62 23.74
C HIS A 348 -30.71 -22.70 24.82
N HIS A 349 -30.40 -22.95 26.11
CA HIS A 349 -30.95 -22.22 27.26
C HIS A 349 -29.91 -21.33 27.96
N TYR A 350 -28.84 -20.96 27.24
CA TYR A 350 -27.80 -20.09 27.75
C TYR A 350 -27.38 -19.07 26.69
N SER A 351 -27.49 -17.79 27.01
CA SER A 351 -27.04 -16.67 26.20
C SER A 351 -25.64 -16.25 26.65
N LEU A 352 -24.67 -16.35 25.75
CA LEU A 352 -23.27 -15.99 26.00
C LEU A 352 -23.10 -14.52 26.40
N LYS A 353 -22.04 -14.25 27.18
CA LYS A 353 -21.70 -12.92 27.68
C LYS A 353 -21.06 -12.07 26.58
N SER A 354 -20.07 -12.62 25.88
CA SER A 354 -19.42 -11.92 24.78
C SER A 354 -19.18 -12.84 23.61
N THR A 355 -19.29 -12.28 22.40
CA THR A 355 -18.95 -12.98 21.16
C THR A 355 -18.24 -12.01 20.24
N ARG A 356 -17.19 -12.48 19.57
CA ARG A 356 -16.48 -11.69 18.56
C ARG A 356 -16.25 -12.56 17.34
N MET A 357 -16.74 -12.10 16.18
CA MET A 357 -16.47 -12.75 14.90
C MET A 357 -15.53 -11.89 14.08
N MET A 358 -14.46 -12.50 13.59
CA MET A 358 -13.41 -11.81 12.85
C MET A 358 -12.86 -12.69 11.75
N PHE A 359 -12.23 -12.09 10.75
CA PHE A 359 -11.55 -12.82 9.69
C PHE A 359 -10.20 -12.18 9.37
N ARG A 360 -9.27 -12.99 8.89
CA ARG A 360 -7.98 -12.53 8.36
C ARG A 360 -7.59 -13.35 7.15
N LYS A 361 -6.71 -12.81 6.33
CA LYS A 361 -6.17 -13.54 5.19
C LYS A 361 -5.43 -14.78 5.67
N ALA A 362 -5.72 -15.93 5.04
CA ALA A 362 -5.15 -17.22 5.41
C ALA A 362 -3.62 -17.28 5.20
#